data_AF-A0AAX3WT51-F1
#
_entry.id   AF-A0AAX3WT51-F1
#
_cell.length_a   1.000
_cell.length_b   1.000
_cell.length_c   1.000
_cell.angle_alpha   90.00
_cell.angle_beta   90.00
_cell.angle_gamma   90.00
#
_symmetry.space_group_name_H-M   'P 1'
#
loop_
_entity.id
_entity.type
_entity.pdbx_description
1 polymer ?
#
loop_
_entity_poly.entity_id
_entity_poly.type
_entity_poly.pdbx_seq_one_letter_code
_entity_poly.pdbx_strand_id
1 'polypeptide(L)'
;MKIACIGDSLTEGRPGVSFFKQLTAKHPHFEFDNLGKPGETVKSLQNRLEKSKLASYYDLSFLWIGVNDVYAKLLKVQAQPVTEDHQEFKENYINVLEMILASSKHVVLVTPALVGEEIRNASNMELKELSSIIHSISSKYANVSFLNMQKVFESHLEQVNSSDYINTNVLKVMKDVLFYKNPLRIDRLSQKRGLHFTLDGVHLNSKGAELVVDEYTTVIEQLLLQEVTVH
;
A
#
# COMPACT_ATOMS: atom_id res chain seq x y z
N MET A 1 2.75 -16.83 13.81
CA MET A 1 3.26 -16.13 12.62
C MET A 1 3.64 -14.72 13.02
N LYS A 2 4.85 -14.28 12.67
CA LYS A 2 5.29 -12.89 12.77
C LYS A 2 5.24 -12.25 11.38
N ILE A 3 4.49 -11.16 11.24
CA ILE A 3 4.11 -10.56 9.96
C ILE A 3 4.59 -9.12 9.88
N ALA A 4 5.30 -8.76 8.82
CA ALA A 4 5.66 -7.38 8.52
C ALA A 4 4.70 -6.76 7.50
N CYS A 5 4.20 -5.57 7.78
CA CYS A 5 3.58 -4.72 6.76
C CYS A 5 4.54 -3.58 6.43
N ILE A 6 5.13 -3.60 5.23
CA ILE A 6 6.17 -2.66 4.77
C ILE A 6 5.57 -1.76 3.69
N GLY A 7 5.73 -0.46 3.82
CA GLY A 7 5.22 0.47 2.81
C GLY A 7 5.29 1.93 3.21
N ASP A 8 4.31 2.69 2.75
CA ASP A 8 4.24 4.14 2.89
C ASP A 8 3.20 4.61 3.93
N SER A 9 2.53 5.74 3.69
CA SER A 9 1.46 6.28 4.55
C SER A 9 0.24 5.39 4.62
N LEU A 10 -0.07 4.61 3.59
CA LEU A 10 -1.19 3.66 3.61
C LEU A 10 -0.93 2.57 4.66
N THR A 11 0.31 2.06 4.70
CA THR A 11 0.77 1.09 5.69
C THR A 11 0.87 1.68 7.09
N GLU A 12 1.42 2.89 7.26
CA GLU A 12 1.41 3.59 8.57
C GLU A 12 -0.03 3.76 9.08
N GLY A 13 -0.96 4.05 8.16
CA GLY A 13 -2.38 4.18 8.42
C GLY A 13 -2.86 5.62 8.68
N ARG A 14 -2.08 6.62 8.26
CA ARG A 14 -2.40 8.05 8.37
C ARG A 14 -1.81 8.84 7.20
N PRO A 15 -2.58 9.81 6.65
CA PRO A 15 -3.97 10.12 6.98
C PRO A 15 -4.95 8.99 6.62
N GLY A 16 -6.21 9.13 7.03
CA GLY A 16 -7.25 8.13 6.77
C GLY A 16 -7.45 7.11 7.88
N VAL A 17 -8.14 6.02 7.54
CA VAL A 17 -8.41 4.89 8.42
C VAL A 17 -7.32 3.84 8.25
N SER A 18 -6.69 3.46 9.35
CA SER A 18 -5.62 2.46 9.35
C SER A 18 -6.18 1.04 9.17
N PHE A 19 -5.91 0.44 8.01
CA PHE A 19 -6.18 -0.99 7.79
C PHE A 19 -5.36 -1.85 8.76
N PHE A 20 -4.12 -1.46 9.06
CA PHE A 20 -3.23 -2.18 9.96
C PHE A 20 -3.85 -2.39 11.35
N LYS A 21 -4.50 -1.36 11.92
CA LYS A 21 -5.18 -1.49 13.21
C LYS A 21 -6.37 -2.45 13.17
N GLN A 22 -7.08 -2.50 12.05
CA GLN A 22 -8.20 -3.42 11.88
C GLN A 22 -7.70 -4.86 11.67
N LEU A 23 -6.67 -5.04 10.86
CA LEU A 23 -6.04 -6.33 10.58
C LEU A 23 -5.51 -6.98 11.86
N THR A 24 -4.76 -6.23 12.67
CA THR A 24 -4.22 -6.71 13.96
C THR A 24 -5.30 -7.04 14.98
N ALA A 25 -6.39 -6.28 15.01
CA ALA A 25 -7.54 -6.60 15.85
C ALA A 25 -8.30 -7.86 15.39
N LYS A 26 -8.37 -8.11 14.07
CA LYS A 26 -8.99 -9.30 13.47
C LYS A 26 -8.15 -10.57 13.70
N HIS A 27 -6.83 -10.42 13.80
CA HIS A 27 -5.87 -11.52 13.96
C HIS A 27 -4.99 -11.36 15.22
N PRO A 28 -5.57 -11.38 16.43
CA PRO A 28 -4.84 -11.09 17.68
C PRO A 28 -3.80 -12.17 18.06
N HIS A 29 -3.78 -13.30 17.36
CA HIS A 29 -2.87 -14.42 17.60
C HIS A 29 -1.57 -14.33 16.77
N PHE A 30 -1.46 -13.36 15.85
CA PHE A 30 -0.23 -13.10 15.11
C PHE A 30 0.47 -11.86 15.66
N GLU A 31 1.79 -11.85 15.55
CA GLU A 31 2.61 -10.67 15.83
C GLU A 31 2.72 -9.85 14.54
N PHE A 32 2.42 -8.55 14.61
CA PHE A 32 2.50 -7.66 13.45
C PHE A 32 3.42 -6.48 13.73
N ASP A 33 4.32 -6.21 12.77
CA ASP A 33 5.14 -5.00 12.76
C ASP A 33 4.68 -4.05 11.64
N ASN A 34 4.33 -2.82 12.02
CA ASN A 34 4.03 -1.75 11.07
C ASN A 34 5.33 -1.04 10.69
N LEU A 35 5.77 -1.26 9.45
CA LEU A 35 6.98 -0.70 8.87
C LEU A 35 6.65 0.32 7.77
N GLY A 36 5.46 0.93 7.85
CA GLY A 36 4.99 2.01 7.01
C GLY A 36 5.63 3.35 7.36
N LYS A 37 6.02 4.13 6.35
CA LYS A 37 6.54 5.48 6.56
C LYS A 37 5.96 6.50 5.56
N PRO A 38 5.30 7.57 6.05
CA PRO A 38 4.56 8.48 5.17
C PRO A 38 5.40 9.10 4.05
N GLY A 39 4.82 9.08 2.84
CA GLY A 39 5.39 9.70 1.65
C GLY A 39 6.52 8.91 0.98
N GLU A 40 6.97 7.77 1.52
CA GLU A 40 8.04 7.01 0.89
C GLU A 40 7.65 6.53 -0.50
N THR A 41 8.57 6.75 -1.44
CA THR A 41 8.65 6.11 -2.76
C THR A 41 9.46 4.82 -2.66
N VAL A 42 9.52 4.02 -3.71
CA VAL A 42 10.37 2.82 -3.72
C VAL A 42 11.85 3.17 -3.47
N LYS A 43 12.33 4.27 -4.05
CA LYS A 43 13.71 4.77 -3.89
C LYS A 43 13.99 5.23 -2.46
N SER A 44 13.02 5.90 -1.81
CA SER A 44 13.14 6.31 -0.41
C SER A 44 13.16 5.09 0.53
N LEU A 45 12.31 4.09 0.27
CA LEU A 45 12.29 2.83 1.00
C LEU A 45 13.61 2.06 0.87
N GLN A 46 14.18 1.96 -0.34
CA GLN A 46 15.49 1.35 -0.54
C GLN A 46 16.56 2.02 0.33
N ASN A 47 16.67 3.35 0.25
CA ASN A 47 17.64 4.11 1.05
C ASN A 47 17.45 3.89 2.57
N ARG A 48 16.22 3.68 3.02
CA ARG A 48 15.92 3.36 4.43
C ARG A 48 16.43 1.97 4.80
N LEU A 49 16.17 0.96 3.97
CA LEU A 49 16.58 -0.42 4.22
C LEU A 49 18.11 -0.62 4.12
N GLU A 50 18.78 0.16 3.28
CA GLU A 50 20.26 0.19 3.23
C GLU A 50 20.87 0.72 4.53
N LYS A 51 20.26 1.77 5.11
CA LYS A 51 20.74 2.39 6.36
C LYS A 51 20.35 1.58 7.61
N SER A 52 19.16 0.99 7.59
CA SER A 52 18.62 0.22 8.70
C SER A 52 17.93 -1.02 8.15
N LYS A 53 18.64 -2.16 8.22
CA LYS A 53 18.07 -3.46 7.89
C LYS A 53 16.88 -3.78 8.79
N LEU A 54 16.04 -4.71 8.34
CA LEU A 54 14.96 -5.24 9.15
C LEU A 54 15.54 -5.90 10.42
N ALA A 55 15.00 -5.53 11.59
CA ALA A 55 15.52 -5.97 12.88
C ALA A 55 15.05 -7.38 13.30
N SER A 56 14.16 -7.99 12.52
CA SER A 56 13.54 -9.28 12.81
C SER A 56 13.44 -10.10 11.53
N TYR A 57 13.41 -11.43 11.69
CA TYR A 57 13.01 -12.33 10.64
C TYR A 57 11.49 -12.53 10.69
N TYR A 58 10.82 -12.46 9.54
CA TYR A 58 9.37 -12.56 9.42
C TYR A 58 8.98 -13.87 8.73
N ASP A 59 7.86 -14.45 9.16
CA ASP A 59 7.25 -15.58 8.44
C ASP A 59 6.59 -15.08 7.14
N LEU A 60 6.03 -13.87 7.17
CA LEU A 60 5.36 -13.24 6.05
C LEU A 60 5.62 -11.74 6.04
N SER A 61 5.97 -11.18 4.88
CA SER A 61 6.05 -9.74 4.69
C SER A 61 5.16 -9.29 3.54
N PHE A 62 4.33 -8.27 3.76
CA PHE A 62 3.65 -7.54 2.70
C PHE A 62 4.49 -6.33 2.30
N LEU A 63 4.85 -6.24 1.02
CA LEU A 63 5.49 -5.05 0.45
C LEU A 63 4.45 -4.27 -0.35
N TRP A 64 3.95 -3.18 0.23
CA TRP A 64 2.98 -2.30 -0.40
C TRP A 64 3.57 -0.89 -0.57
N ILE A 65 4.22 -0.68 -1.72
CA ILE A 65 4.95 0.55 -2.07
C ILE A 65 4.77 0.87 -3.55
N GLY A 66 4.81 2.16 -3.90
CA GLY A 66 4.80 2.62 -5.29
C GLY A 66 3.76 3.69 -5.59
N VAL A 67 2.77 3.91 -4.72
CA VAL A 67 1.75 4.95 -4.97
C VAL A 67 2.35 6.35 -5.00
N ASN A 68 3.36 6.62 -4.16
CA ASN A 68 4.05 7.90 -4.12
C ASN A 68 4.96 8.15 -5.32
N ASP A 69 5.40 7.10 -6.03
CA ASP A 69 6.16 7.23 -7.28
C ASP A 69 5.31 7.88 -8.40
N VAL A 70 3.98 7.86 -8.25
CA VAL A 70 3.03 8.58 -9.11
C VAL A 70 2.44 9.80 -8.40
N TYR A 71 1.91 9.64 -7.20
CA TYR A 71 1.21 10.72 -6.47
C TYR A 71 2.10 11.94 -6.19
N ALA A 72 3.39 11.73 -5.88
CA ALA A 72 4.30 12.84 -5.59
C ALA A 72 4.50 13.78 -6.78
N LYS A 73 4.30 13.31 -8.02
CA LYS A 73 4.34 14.13 -9.25
C LYS A 73 3.19 15.14 -9.32
N LEU A 74 2.08 14.86 -8.62
CA LEU A 74 0.92 15.76 -8.54
C LEU A 74 1.06 16.78 -7.41
N LEU A 75 1.96 16.56 -6.45
CA LEU A 75 2.12 17.43 -5.29
C LEU A 75 2.80 18.74 -5.67
N LYS A 76 2.32 19.84 -5.10
CA LYS A 76 2.94 21.17 -5.29
C LYS A 76 4.37 21.25 -4.76
N VAL A 77 4.71 20.40 -3.80
CA VAL A 77 6.03 20.32 -3.19
C VAL A 77 6.39 18.85 -3.09
N GLN A 78 7.46 18.48 -3.80
CA GLN A 78 8.00 17.13 -3.80
C GLN A 78 9.06 17.02 -2.70
N ALA A 79 8.76 16.26 -1.65
CA ALA A 79 9.65 16.10 -0.50
C ALA A 79 10.52 14.83 -0.57
N GLN A 80 10.24 13.93 -1.52
CA GLN A 80 10.86 12.61 -1.61
C GLN A 80 11.39 12.38 -3.03
N PRO A 81 12.53 11.66 -3.18
CA PRO A 81 13.05 11.32 -4.49
C PRO A 81 12.09 10.37 -5.20
N VAL A 82 11.69 10.71 -6.42
CA VAL A 82 10.90 9.83 -7.29
C VAL A 82 11.83 9.25 -8.35
N THR A 83 11.51 8.06 -8.84
CA THR A 83 12.25 7.42 -9.93
C THR A 83 12.12 8.23 -11.22
N GLU A 84 13.19 8.30 -11.99
CA GLU A 84 13.26 9.00 -13.27
C GLU A 84 12.35 8.33 -14.31
N ASP A 85 12.32 7.01 -14.32
CA ASP A 85 11.52 6.21 -15.23
C ASP A 85 11.11 4.84 -14.63
N HIS A 86 10.44 4.02 -15.44
CA HIS A 86 10.02 2.67 -15.08
C HIS A 86 11.16 1.67 -14.91
N GLN A 87 12.30 1.91 -15.57
CA GLN A 87 13.46 1.04 -15.44
C GLN A 87 14.14 1.27 -14.08
N GLU A 88 14.32 2.53 -13.68
CA GLU A 88 14.81 2.86 -12.35
C GLU A 88 13.85 2.34 -11.26
N PHE A 89 12.53 2.52 -11.43
CA PHE A 89 11.53 1.94 -10.51
C PHE A 89 11.71 0.43 -10.35
N LYS A 90 11.84 -0.30 -11.46
CA LYS A 90 12.04 -1.75 -11.45
C LYS A 90 13.30 -2.16 -10.71
N GLU A 91 14.41 -1.47 -10.96
CA GLU A 91 15.69 -1.72 -10.29
C GLU A 91 15.62 -1.47 -8.78
N ASN A 92 15.05 -0.33 -8.38
CA ASN A 92 14.84 -0.04 -6.96
C ASN A 92 13.92 -1.06 -6.29
N TYR A 93 12.84 -1.46 -6.97
CA TYR A 93 11.88 -2.42 -6.43
C TYR A 93 12.50 -3.81 -6.23
N ILE A 94 13.32 -4.28 -7.18
CA ILE A 94 14.08 -5.53 -7.05
C ILE A 94 15.03 -5.46 -5.83
N ASN A 95 15.80 -4.38 -5.70
CA ASN A 95 16.71 -4.22 -4.56
C ASN A 95 15.96 -4.24 -3.22
N VAL A 96 14.82 -3.54 -3.12
CA VAL A 96 13.97 -3.56 -1.92
C VAL A 96 13.46 -4.97 -1.64
N LEU A 97 12.96 -5.68 -2.64
CA LEU A 97 12.47 -7.05 -2.49
C LEU A 97 13.58 -7.98 -1.97
N GLU A 98 14.78 -7.91 -2.55
CA GLU A 98 15.92 -8.74 -2.14
C GLU A 98 16.37 -8.45 -0.69
N MET A 99 16.36 -7.18 -0.28
CA MET A 99 16.63 -6.81 1.11
C MET A 99 15.58 -7.38 2.08
N ILE A 100 14.31 -7.42 1.68
CA ILE A 100 13.22 -7.97 2.50
C ILE A 100 13.29 -9.51 2.54
N LEU A 101 13.54 -10.16 1.41
CA LEU A 101 13.70 -11.62 1.31
C LEU A 101 14.83 -12.15 2.20
N ALA A 102 15.89 -11.37 2.38
CA ALA A 102 16.96 -11.72 3.32
C ALA A 102 16.48 -11.85 4.79
N SER A 103 15.32 -11.29 5.12
CA SER A 103 14.71 -11.32 6.47
C SER A 103 13.26 -11.78 6.47
N SER A 104 12.80 -12.50 5.44
CA SER A 104 11.42 -12.98 5.35
C SER A 104 11.36 -14.35 4.69
N LYS A 105 10.58 -15.27 5.27
CA LYS A 105 10.33 -16.59 4.69
C LYS A 105 9.53 -16.47 3.39
N HIS A 106 8.44 -15.70 3.44
CA HIS A 106 7.59 -15.42 2.28
C HIS A 106 7.35 -13.92 2.14
N VAL A 107 7.25 -13.43 0.90
CA VAL A 107 6.94 -12.01 0.63
C VAL A 107 5.75 -11.91 -0.33
N VAL A 108 4.81 -11.02 -0.04
CA VAL A 108 3.69 -10.70 -0.92
C VAL A 108 3.93 -9.32 -1.49
N LEU A 109 4.09 -9.23 -2.80
CA LEU A 109 4.15 -7.97 -3.52
C LEU A 109 2.73 -7.46 -3.73
N VAL A 110 2.43 -6.29 -3.17
CA VAL A 110 1.10 -5.67 -3.26
C VAL A 110 1.19 -4.49 -4.22
N THR A 111 0.36 -4.48 -5.26
CA THR A 111 0.32 -3.35 -6.20
C THR A 111 -0.20 -2.07 -5.53
N PRO A 112 0.23 -0.88 -5.96
CA PRO A 112 -0.41 0.38 -5.53
C PRO A 112 -1.91 0.35 -5.81
N ALA A 113 -2.74 0.85 -4.90
CA ALA A 113 -4.21 0.79 -5.08
C ALA A 113 -4.71 1.79 -6.13
N LEU A 114 -4.64 3.09 -5.84
CA LEU A 114 -5.15 4.14 -6.73
C LEU A 114 -4.60 5.52 -6.38
N VAL A 115 -4.61 6.42 -7.36
CA VAL A 115 -4.46 7.88 -7.21
C VAL A 115 -5.66 8.53 -7.89
N GLY A 116 -6.63 8.95 -7.08
CA GLY A 116 -7.97 9.32 -7.49
C GLY A 116 -8.86 8.10 -7.74
N GLU A 117 -10.16 8.25 -7.46
CA GLU A 117 -11.14 7.17 -7.65
C GLU A 117 -11.73 7.09 -9.06
N GLU A 118 -11.35 8.01 -9.95
CA GLU A 118 -11.62 7.87 -11.38
C GLU A 118 -10.65 6.85 -12.00
N ILE A 119 -11.13 5.65 -12.30
CA ILE A 119 -10.31 4.48 -12.70
C ILE A 119 -9.45 4.76 -13.95
N ARG A 120 -9.94 5.62 -14.87
CA ARG A 120 -9.27 5.87 -16.16
C ARG A 120 -8.43 7.15 -16.18
N ASN A 121 -8.16 7.75 -15.03
CA ASN A 121 -7.29 8.92 -14.96
C ASN A 121 -5.82 8.56 -15.26
N ALA A 122 -5.02 9.57 -15.63
CA ALA A 122 -3.63 9.38 -16.03
C ALA A 122 -2.76 8.70 -14.96
N SER A 123 -2.96 9.05 -13.69
CA SER A 123 -2.20 8.46 -12.58
C SER A 123 -2.54 6.98 -12.38
N ASN A 124 -3.81 6.59 -12.49
CA ASN A 124 -4.22 5.19 -12.40
C ASN A 124 -3.72 4.36 -13.60
N MET A 125 -3.61 4.97 -14.78
CA MET A 125 -2.97 4.32 -15.93
C MET A 125 -1.47 4.09 -15.71
N GLU A 126 -0.75 5.06 -15.15
CA GLU A 126 0.66 4.89 -14.78
C GLU A 126 0.83 3.81 -13.69
N LEU A 127 -0.06 3.77 -12.69
CA LEU A 127 -0.05 2.70 -11.69
C LEU A 127 -0.28 1.31 -12.29
N LYS A 128 -0.98 1.18 -13.42
CA LYS A 128 -1.11 -0.12 -14.12
C LYS A 128 0.21 -0.58 -14.73
N GLU A 129 1.02 0.36 -15.21
CA GLU A 129 2.35 0.08 -15.74
C GLU A 129 3.27 -0.37 -14.60
N LEU A 130 3.26 0.33 -13.46
CA LEU A 130 3.99 -0.09 -12.25
C LEU A 130 3.51 -1.46 -11.74
N SER A 131 2.20 -1.70 -11.71
CA SER A 131 1.61 -2.99 -11.30
C SER A 131 2.07 -4.14 -12.20
N SER A 132 2.19 -3.90 -13.51
CA SER A 132 2.70 -4.89 -14.47
C SER A 132 4.17 -5.20 -14.22
N ILE A 133 4.97 -4.19 -13.87
CA ILE A 133 6.37 -4.37 -13.46
C ILE A 133 6.46 -5.22 -12.20
N ILE A 134 5.70 -4.89 -11.15
CA ILE A 134 5.66 -5.63 -9.88
C ILE A 134 5.26 -7.09 -10.12
N HIS A 135 4.25 -7.33 -10.95
CA HIS A 135 3.84 -8.67 -11.33
C HIS A 135 4.98 -9.44 -11.99
N SER A 136 5.67 -8.83 -12.96
CA SER A 136 6.80 -9.46 -13.65
C SER A 136 8.01 -9.75 -12.75
N ILE A 137 8.16 -9.00 -11.65
CA ILE A 137 9.18 -9.25 -10.63
C ILE A 137 8.76 -10.46 -9.80
N SER A 138 7.51 -10.51 -9.32
CA SER A 138 7.02 -11.60 -8.45
C SER A 138 7.25 -12.99 -9.06
N SER A 139 7.02 -13.14 -10.37
CA SER A 139 7.13 -14.43 -11.07
C SER A 139 8.55 -14.98 -11.16
N LYS A 140 9.57 -14.23 -10.73
CA LYS A 140 10.98 -14.64 -10.77
C LYS A 140 11.47 -15.30 -9.48
N TYR A 141 10.67 -15.26 -8.41
CA TYR A 141 11.06 -15.73 -7.09
C TYR A 141 10.08 -16.80 -6.61
N ALA A 142 10.59 -17.90 -6.05
CA ALA A 142 9.77 -19.03 -5.63
C ALA A 142 8.95 -18.75 -4.36
N ASN A 143 9.47 -17.93 -3.45
CA ASN A 143 8.85 -17.57 -2.17
C ASN A 143 8.25 -16.15 -2.20
N VAL A 144 7.78 -15.72 -3.38
CA VAL A 144 7.11 -14.45 -3.57
C VAL A 144 5.74 -14.67 -4.19
N SER A 145 4.71 -14.12 -3.56
CA SER A 145 3.36 -14.07 -4.12
C SER A 145 3.01 -12.66 -4.59
N PHE A 146 1.97 -12.56 -5.40
CA PHE A 146 1.49 -11.30 -5.97
C PHE A 146 0.04 -11.05 -5.56
N LEU A 147 -0.24 -9.85 -5.06
CA LEU A 147 -1.58 -9.38 -4.72
C LEU A 147 -1.89 -8.11 -5.53
N ASN A 148 -2.87 -8.22 -6.44
CA ASN A 148 -3.28 -7.10 -7.28
C ASN A 148 -4.32 -6.21 -6.59
N MET A 149 -3.87 -5.41 -5.62
CA MET A 149 -4.72 -4.49 -4.89
C MET A 149 -5.36 -3.43 -5.80
N GLN A 150 -4.65 -2.97 -6.84
CA GLN A 150 -5.23 -2.05 -7.84
C GLN A 150 -6.54 -2.63 -8.41
N LYS A 151 -6.49 -3.89 -8.88
CA LYS A 151 -7.66 -4.53 -9.48
C LYS A 151 -8.82 -4.69 -8.50
N VAL A 152 -8.53 -4.97 -7.23
CA VAL A 152 -9.54 -5.05 -6.16
C VAL A 152 -10.30 -3.73 -6.07
N PHE A 153 -9.60 -2.61 -5.89
CA PHE A 153 -10.25 -1.30 -5.81
C PHE A 153 -11.00 -0.92 -7.10
N GLU A 154 -10.42 -1.19 -8.27
CA GLU A 154 -11.08 -0.94 -9.57
C GLU A 154 -12.41 -1.69 -9.69
N SER A 155 -12.45 -2.98 -9.36
CA SER A 155 -13.67 -3.78 -9.46
C SER A 155 -14.79 -3.27 -8.56
N HIS A 156 -14.46 -2.70 -7.40
CA HIS A 156 -15.44 -2.05 -6.54
C HIS A 156 -15.86 -0.67 -7.05
N LEU A 157 -14.92 0.11 -7.60
CA LEU A 157 -15.18 1.43 -8.17
C LEU A 157 -16.03 1.37 -9.45
N GLU A 158 -15.94 0.29 -10.24
CA GLU A 158 -16.79 0.08 -11.44
C GLU A 158 -18.29 0.05 -11.11
N GLN A 159 -18.66 -0.19 -9.83
CA GLN A 159 -20.04 -0.28 -9.36
C GLN A 159 -20.59 1.03 -8.79
N VAL A 160 -19.79 2.09 -8.73
CA VAL A 160 -20.16 3.37 -8.13
C VAL A 160 -19.66 4.53 -8.98
N ASN A 161 -20.30 5.70 -8.82
CA ASN A 161 -19.79 6.93 -9.39
C ASN A 161 -18.99 7.70 -8.33
N SER A 162 -17.71 7.93 -8.60
CA SER A 162 -16.82 8.75 -7.75
C SER A 162 -16.52 10.09 -8.42
N SER A 163 -16.20 11.08 -7.60
CA SER A 163 -15.61 12.34 -8.09
C SER A 163 -14.16 12.14 -8.55
N ASP A 164 -13.64 13.10 -9.30
CA ASP A 164 -12.22 13.22 -9.65
C ASP A 164 -11.37 13.88 -8.55
N TYR A 165 -11.89 14.02 -7.33
CA TYR A 165 -11.20 14.70 -6.25
C TYR A 165 -9.87 14.01 -5.90
N ILE A 166 -8.78 14.77 -6.03
CA ILE A 166 -7.45 14.39 -5.54
C ILE A 166 -6.88 15.57 -4.76
N ASN A 167 -6.48 15.35 -3.51
CA ASN A 167 -5.83 16.39 -2.73
C ASN A 167 -4.35 16.50 -3.11
N THR A 168 -3.94 17.56 -3.78
CA THR A 168 -2.53 17.79 -4.18
C THR A 168 -1.77 18.76 -3.29
N ASN A 169 -2.42 19.27 -2.23
CA ASN A 169 -1.83 20.25 -1.33
C ASN A 169 -1.34 19.58 -0.04
N VAL A 170 -0.01 19.48 0.11
CA VAL A 170 0.67 18.89 1.27
C VAL A 170 0.18 19.50 2.59
N LEU A 171 -0.01 20.83 2.67
CA LEU A 171 -0.53 21.48 3.88
C LEU A 171 -1.96 21.03 4.21
N LYS A 172 -2.78 20.76 3.20
CA LYS A 172 -4.14 20.25 3.40
C LYS A 172 -4.11 18.79 3.85
N VAL A 173 -3.23 17.96 3.30
CA VAL A 173 -2.99 16.58 3.76
C VAL A 173 -2.55 16.57 5.23
N MET A 174 -1.60 17.42 5.62
CA MET A 174 -1.17 17.55 7.02
C MET A 174 -2.30 18.03 7.95
N LYS A 175 -3.13 18.98 7.50
CA LYS A 175 -4.34 19.38 8.24
C LYS A 175 -5.29 18.19 8.41
N ASP A 176 -5.51 17.41 7.36
CA ASP A 176 -6.37 16.23 7.43
C ASP A 176 -5.86 15.23 8.50
N VAL A 177 -4.54 14.98 8.58
CA VAL A 177 -3.91 14.15 9.64
C VAL A 177 -4.20 14.70 11.05
N LEU A 178 -4.09 16.01 11.25
CA LEU A 178 -4.25 16.63 12.57
C LEU A 178 -5.71 16.62 13.06
N PHE A 179 -6.66 16.91 12.15
CA PHE A 179 -8.07 17.14 12.50
C PHE A 179 -8.97 15.91 12.34
N TYR A 180 -8.62 14.95 11.50
CA TYR A 180 -9.46 13.80 11.18
C TYR A 180 -8.82 12.49 11.66
N LYS A 181 -8.98 12.19 12.95
CA LYS A 181 -8.51 10.94 13.60
C LYS A 181 -9.62 9.91 13.84
N ASN A 182 -10.88 10.33 13.76
CA ASN A 182 -12.04 9.49 14.02
C ASN A 182 -12.59 8.96 12.68
N PRO A 183 -12.74 7.62 12.51
CA PRO A 183 -13.23 7.02 11.27
C PRO A 183 -14.55 7.61 10.75
N LEU A 184 -15.54 7.85 11.62
CA LEU A 184 -16.82 8.43 11.20
C LEU A 184 -16.68 9.85 10.63
N ARG A 185 -15.71 10.63 11.10
CA ARG A 185 -15.42 11.96 10.55
C ARG A 185 -14.67 11.87 9.22
N ILE A 186 -13.76 10.90 9.10
CA ILE A 186 -13.03 10.60 7.86
C ILE A 186 -14.04 10.20 6.77
N ASP A 187 -14.93 9.26 7.07
CA ASP A 187 -15.94 8.77 6.12
C ASP A 187 -16.91 9.88 5.69
N ARG A 188 -17.33 10.74 6.63
CA ARG A 188 -18.15 11.91 6.29
C ARG A 188 -17.42 12.89 5.38
N LEU A 189 -16.11 13.09 5.58
CA LEU A 189 -15.31 13.96 4.72
C LEU A 189 -15.07 13.35 3.34
N SER A 190 -14.77 12.05 3.27
CA SER A 190 -14.73 11.24 2.04
C SER A 190 -16.03 11.42 1.24
N GLN A 191 -17.18 11.20 1.87
CA GLN A 191 -18.49 11.35 1.23
C GLN A 191 -18.73 12.78 0.73
N LYS A 192 -18.37 13.81 1.52
CA LYS A 192 -18.47 15.21 1.09
C LYS A 192 -17.58 15.54 -0.11
N ARG A 193 -16.48 14.81 -0.29
CA ARG A 193 -15.59 14.93 -1.44
C ARG A 193 -16.08 14.14 -2.64
N GLY A 194 -17.12 13.31 -2.51
CA GLY A 194 -17.60 12.42 -3.58
C GLY A 194 -16.76 11.15 -3.74
N LEU A 195 -16.11 10.70 -2.66
CA LEU A 195 -15.23 9.54 -2.63
C LEU A 195 -15.86 8.39 -1.83
N HIS A 196 -15.62 7.15 -2.26
CA HIS A 196 -16.19 5.93 -1.71
C HIS A 196 -15.21 5.07 -0.92
N PHE A 197 -13.93 5.10 -1.25
CA PHE A 197 -12.90 4.24 -0.63
C PHE A 197 -11.73 5.03 -0.04
N THR A 198 -11.60 6.30 -0.40
CA THR A 198 -10.51 7.17 0.05
C THR A 198 -11.02 8.45 0.71
N LEU A 199 -10.23 8.97 1.64
CA LEU A 199 -10.41 10.28 2.25
C LEU A 199 -10.11 11.40 1.26
N ASP A 200 -9.07 11.26 0.44
CA ASP A 200 -8.49 12.36 -0.32
C ASP A 200 -8.04 12.02 -1.74
N GLY A 201 -8.51 10.87 -2.25
CA GLY A 201 -8.08 10.30 -3.53
C GLY A 201 -6.89 9.34 -3.39
N VAL A 202 -6.25 9.23 -2.23
CA VAL A 202 -5.14 8.29 -2.01
C VAL A 202 -5.34 7.50 -0.73
N HIS A 203 -5.52 8.20 0.39
CA HIS A 203 -5.55 7.59 1.72
C HIS A 203 -6.91 6.98 2.04
N LEU A 204 -6.93 5.85 2.74
CA LEU A 204 -8.14 5.05 2.91
C LEU A 204 -9.19 5.72 3.82
N ASN A 205 -10.47 5.53 3.48
CA ASN A 205 -11.56 5.66 4.43
C ASN A 205 -11.86 4.29 5.08
N SER A 206 -12.93 4.16 5.86
CA SER A 206 -13.25 2.87 6.52
C SER A 206 -13.47 1.72 5.53
N LYS A 207 -14.18 1.96 4.41
CA LYS A 207 -14.44 0.94 3.39
C LYS A 207 -13.17 0.53 2.66
N GLY A 208 -12.33 1.50 2.28
CA GLY A 208 -11.04 1.18 1.65
C GLY A 208 -10.11 0.39 2.57
N ALA A 209 -10.11 0.71 3.87
CA ALA A 209 -9.35 -0.05 4.86
C ALA A 209 -9.86 -1.49 5.01
N GLU A 210 -11.19 -1.68 5.02
CA GLU A 210 -11.83 -2.99 5.10
C GLU A 210 -11.46 -3.89 3.90
N LEU A 211 -11.48 -3.36 2.67
CA LEU A 211 -11.05 -4.10 1.47
C LEU A 211 -9.62 -4.65 1.62
N VAL A 212 -8.69 -3.82 2.11
CA VAL A 212 -7.30 -4.24 2.31
C VAL A 212 -7.21 -5.34 3.37
N VAL A 213 -7.97 -5.21 4.47
CA VAL A 213 -8.00 -6.20 5.54
C VAL A 213 -8.49 -7.55 5.02
N ASP A 214 -9.52 -7.57 4.19
CA ASP A 214 -10.10 -8.80 3.67
C ASP A 214 -9.14 -9.52 2.70
N GLU A 215 -8.48 -8.78 1.81
CA GLU A 215 -7.46 -9.34 0.92
C GLU A 215 -6.23 -9.86 1.70
N TYR A 216 -5.73 -9.09 2.67
CA TYR A 216 -4.59 -9.52 3.48
C TYR A 216 -4.95 -10.74 4.34
N THR A 217 -6.16 -10.78 4.90
CA THR A 217 -6.67 -11.94 5.65
C THR A 217 -6.71 -13.18 4.77
N THR A 218 -7.25 -13.05 3.56
CA THR A 218 -7.32 -14.16 2.59
C THR A 218 -5.94 -14.72 2.28
N VAL A 219 -4.95 -13.86 2.06
CA VAL A 219 -3.56 -14.29 1.81
C VAL A 219 -2.94 -14.99 3.02
N ILE A 220 -3.13 -14.45 4.22
CA ILE A 220 -2.62 -15.06 5.47
C ILE A 220 -3.21 -16.46 5.66
N GLU A 221 -4.53 -16.61 5.49
CA GLU A 221 -5.22 -17.89 5.65
C GLU A 221 -4.78 -18.93 4.61
N GLN A 222 -4.62 -18.52 3.35
CA GLN A 222 -4.13 -19.41 2.28
C GLN A 222 -2.73 -19.96 2.57
N LEU A 223 -1.81 -19.11 3.07
CA LEU A 223 -0.46 -19.54 3.41
C LEU A 223 -0.43 -20.49 4.61
N LEU A 224 -1.26 -20.24 5.62
CA LEU A 224 -1.40 -21.15 6.77
C LEU A 224 -1.88 -22.55 6.34
N LEU A 225 -2.87 -22.62 5.44
CA LEU A 225 -3.36 -23.90 4.92
C LEU A 225 -2.27 -24.66 4.16
N GLN A 226 -1.45 -23.97 3.37
CA GLN A 226 -0.34 -24.60 2.65
C GLN A 226 0.70 -25.20 3.60
N GLU A 227 1.02 -24.53 4.71
CA GLU A 227 1.96 -25.06 5.71
C GLU A 227 1.43 -26.31 6.40
N VAL A 228 0.13 -26.38 6.69
CA VAL A 228 -0.50 -27.56 7.31
C VAL A 228 -0.53 -28.76 6.37
N THR A 229 -0.57 -28.55 5.05
CA THR A 229 -0.69 -29.65 4.06
C THR A 229 0.65 -30.30 3.71
N VAL A 230 1.77 -29.67 4.08
CA VAL A 230 3.14 -30.14 3.80
C VAL A 230 3.74 -30.93 4.99
N HIS A 231 3.04 -30.96 6.12
CA HIS A 231 3.40 -31.69 7.34
C HIS A 231 2.45 -32.85 7.62
#